data_AF-A0A7K2E7S9-F1
#
_entry.id   AF-A0A7K2E7S9-F1
#
_cell.length_a   1.000
_cell.length_b   1.000
_cell.length_c   1.000
_cell.angle_alpha   90.00
_cell.angle_beta   90.00
_cell.angle_gamma   90.00
#
_symmetry.space_group_name_H-M   'P 1'
#
loop_
_entity.id
_entity.type
_entity.pdbx_description
1 polymer ?
#
loop_
_entity_poly.entity_id
_entity_poly.type
_entity_poly.pdbx_seq_one_letter_code
_entity_poly.pdbx_strand_id
1 'polypeptide(L)'
;MASAEPDPPAAFDAAQMLGYLAEVDELLVQAGTAHALHLFVAGGAVIAAKTDSRLTGDVDVVSEGMTPQLRAAVEEVSQRHRGLRSDWLNDGAKLKRVNVPVEPERIFTGRRLIVDSVGDRYVLAMKLLSHRHVDEADCEMLIRSLGITSQAELLDLIEQANPAQDRSPAAAYFAADRLDNAYRSRRGLRRSDGGLSL
;
A
#
# COMPACT_ATOMS: atom_id res chain seq x y z
N MET A 1 15.24 -31.74 20.67
CA MET A 1 13.97 -31.30 20.08
C MET A 1 14.31 -30.25 19.06
N ALA A 2 14.12 -30.53 17.77
CA ALA A 2 14.32 -29.51 16.74
C ALA A 2 13.21 -28.48 16.92
N SER A 3 13.56 -27.26 17.32
CA SER A 3 12.65 -26.12 17.19
C SER A 3 12.33 -26.00 15.70
N ALA A 4 11.10 -26.31 15.32
CA ALA A 4 10.60 -25.96 14.00
C ALA A 4 10.81 -24.45 13.83
N GLU A 5 11.41 -24.04 12.71
CA GLU A 5 11.36 -22.64 12.30
C GLU A 5 9.89 -22.20 12.34
N PRO A 6 9.58 -21.02 12.93
CA PRO A 6 8.22 -20.53 12.90
C PRO A 6 7.77 -20.42 11.44
N ASP A 7 6.55 -20.90 11.15
CA ASP A 7 5.93 -20.71 9.84
C ASP A 7 6.07 -19.23 9.45
N PRO A 8 6.44 -18.93 8.19
CA PRO A 8 6.53 -17.54 7.75
C PRO A 8 5.17 -16.85 7.98
N PRO A 9 5.18 -15.58 8.39
CA PRO A 9 3.94 -14.88 8.71
C PRO A 9 2.97 -14.92 7.53
N ALA A 10 1.72 -15.26 7.83
CA ALA A 10 0.69 -15.42 6.82
C ALA A 10 0.32 -14.06 6.23
N ALA A 11 0.38 -13.95 4.91
CA ALA A 11 -0.20 -12.83 4.19
C ALA A 11 -1.73 -12.95 4.20
N PHE A 12 -2.43 -11.82 4.09
CA PHE A 12 -3.87 -11.73 4.14
C PHE A 12 -4.44 -10.87 3.01
N ASP A 13 -5.65 -11.20 2.57
CA ASP A 13 -6.38 -10.43 1.55
C ASP A 13 -7.16 -9.24 2.14
N ALA A 14 -7.91 -8.54 1.28
CA ALA A 14 -8.73 -7.41 1.68
C ALA A 14 -9.84 -7.80 2.69
N ALA A 15 -10.49 -8.95 2.49
CA ALA A 15 -11.59 -9.38 3.36
C ALA A 15 -11.07 -9.72 4.77
N GLN A 16 -9.96 -10.43 4.85
CA GLN A 16 -9.27 -10.71 6.11
C GLN A 16 -8.80 -9.43 6.79
N MET A 17 -8.20 -8.49 6.05
CA MET A 17 -7.78 -7.19 6.58
C MET A 17 -8.96 -6.44 7.22
N LEU A 18 -10.10 -6.37 6.53
CA LEU A 18 -11.31 -5.71 7.05
C LEU A 18 -11.86 -6.43 8.29
N GLY A 19 -11.80 -7.76 8.32
CA GLY A 19 -12.14 -8.57 9.50
C GLY A 19 -11.26 -8.24 10.71
N TYR A 20 -9.95 -8.21 10.52
CA TYR A 20 -9.02 -7.87 11.60
C TYR A 20 -9.21 -6.44 12.10
N LEU A 21 -9.45 -5.47 11.20
CA LEU A 21 -9.77 -4.09 11.59
C LEU A 21 -11.08 -3.99 12.39
N ALA A 22 -12.08 -4.81 12.06
CA ALA A 22 -13.33 -4.88 12.82
C ALA A 22 -13.10 -5.42 14.24
N GLU A 23 -12.29 -6.47 14.40
CA GLU A 23 -11.95 -7.01 15.73
C GLU A 23 -11.16 -5.98 16.57
N VAL A 24 -10.22 -5.25 15.96
CA VAL A 24 -9.53 -4.14 16.64
C VAL A 24 -10.52 -3.07 17.09
N ASP A 25 -11.48 -2.68 16.24
CA ASP A 25 -12.53 -1.71 16.61
C ASP A 25 -13.32 -2.17 17.83
N GLU A 26 -13.71 -3.44 17.87
CA GLU A 26 -14.45 -4.03 18.98
C GLU A 26 -13.64 -4.02 20.28
N LEU A 27 -12.36 -4.38 20.22
CA LEU A 27 -11.45 -4.33 21.37
C LEU A 27 -11.29 -2.90 21.89
N LEU A 28 -11.17 -1.91 21.00
CA LEU A 28 -11.10 -0.49 21.38
C LEU A 28 -12.39 -0.01 22.04
N VAL A 29 -13.56 -0.50 21.61
CA VAL A 29 -14.84 -0.24 22.26
C VAL A 29 -14.87 -0.85 23.65
N GLN A 30 -14.48 -2.11 23.79
CA GLN A 30 -14.47 -2.82 25.07
C GLN A 30 -13.51 -2.18 26.08
N ALA A 31 -12.37 -1.67 25.60
CA ALA A 31 -11.40 -0.94 26.41
C ALA A 31 -11.86 0.48 26.80
N GLY A 32 -13.03 0.94 26.35
CA GLY A 32 -13.58 2.25 26.72
C GLY A 32 -12.87 3.43 26.07
N THR A 33 -12.27 3.24 24.88
CA THR A 33 -11.56 4.31 24.18
C THR A 33 -12.50 5.50 23.93
N ALA A 34 -12.15 6.69 24.45
CA ALA A 34 -13.06 7.84 24.53
C ALA A 34 -13.47 8.39 23.15
N HIS A 35 -12.54 8.43 22.20
CA HIS A 35 -12.72 9.00 20.86
C HIS A 35 -12.35 7.99 19.78
N ALA A 36 -12.91 8.17 18.59
CA ALA A 36 -12.49 7.37 17.43
C ALA A 36 -11.07 7.76 17.01
N LEU A 37 -10.25 6.75 16.75
CA LEU A 37 -8.92 6.89 16.16
C LEU A 37 -9.08 6.92 14.64
N HIS A 38 -8.43 7.88 13.99
CA HIS A 38 -8.43 8.00 12.53
C HIS A 38 -7.01 7.80 12.02
N LEU A 39 -6.82 6.76 11.23
CA LEU A 39 -5.53 6.38 10.67
C LEU A 39 -5.52 6.61 9.16
N PHE A 40 -4.38 7.08 8.65
CA PHE A 40 -4.06 7.03 7.24
C PHE A 40 -3.06 5.92 6.99
N VAL A 41 -3.37 5.05 6.02
CA VAL A 41 -2.51 3.92 5.64
C VAL A 41 -1.98 4.06 4.21
N ALA A 42 -0.82 3.46 3.96
CA ALA A 42 -0.15 3.46 2.67
C ALA A 42 0.35 2.04 2.31
N GLY A 43 1.07 1.94 1.18
CA GLY A 43 1.78 0.71 0.82
C GLY A 43 0.88 -0.40 0.29
N GLY A 44 1.27 -1.65 0.58
CA GLY A 44 0.64 -2.85 0.02
C GLY A 44 -0.83 -3.01 0.44
N ALA A 45 -1.18 -2.60 1.65
CA ALA A 45 -2.56 -2.66 2.16
C ALA A 45 -3.55 -1.81 1.36
N VAL A 46 -3.13 -0.63 0.86
CA VAL A 46 -3.96 0.21 -0.01
C VAL A 46 -4.22 -0.49 -1.35
N ILE A 47 -3.21 -1.16 -1.89
CA ILE A 47 -3.33 -1.92 -3.14
C ILE A 47 -4.21 -3.16 -2.93
N ALA A 48 -4.03 -3.88 -1.82
CA ALA A 48 -4.86 -5.00 -1.42
C ALA A 48 -6.34 -4.61 -1.29
N ALA A 49 -6.63 -3.47 -0.65
CA ALA A 49 -8.00 -2.96 -0.51
C ALA A 49 -8.73 -2.73 -1.85
N LYS A 50 -7.99 -2.53 -2.95
CA LYS A 50 -8.52 -2.24 -4.28
C LYS A 50 -8.60 -3.44 -5.21
N THR A 51 -7.99 -4.58 -4.85
CA THR A 51 -7.89 -5.74 -5.74
C THR A 51 -8.07 -7.05 -4.98
N ASP A 52 -8.92 -7.95 -5.50
CA ASP A 52 -9.20 -9.23 -4.86
C ASP A 52 -8.01 -10.22 -4.89
N SER A 53 -7.00 -9.97 -5.75
CA SER A 53 -5.88 -10.89 -5.96
C SER A 53 -4.62 -10.56 -5.14
N ARG A 54 -4.58 -9.41 -4.45
CA ARG A 54 -3.38 -8.94 -3.76
C ARG A 54 -3.44 -9.28 -2.27
N LEU A 55 -2.51 -10.12 -1.84
CA LEU A 55 -2.25 -10.37 -0.41
C LEU A 55 -1.27 -9.35 0.15
N THR A 56 -1.35 -8.99 1.43
CA THR A 56 -0.34 -8.17 2.13
C THR A 56 0.07 -8.83 3.44
N GLY A 57 1.29 -8.56 3.92
CA GLY A 57 1.76 -9.07 5.21
C GLY A 57 1.49 -8.13 6.37
N ASP A 58 1.21 -6.86 6.07
CA ASP A 58 1.01 -5.78 7.02
C ASP A 58 0.20 -4.61 6.42
N VAL A 59 -0.23 -3.73 7.31
CA VAL A 59 -0.91 -2.46 7.10
C VAL A 59 -0.05 -1.35 7.69
N ASP A 60 0.51 -0.53 6.81
CA ASP A 60 1.44 0.54 7.14
C ASP A 60 0.71 1.86 7.40
N VAL A 61 0.65 2.28 8.66
CA VAL A 61 0.13 3.59 9.08
C VAL A 61 1.19 4.67 8.83
N VAL A 62 0.78 5.76 8.19
CA VAL A 62 1.62 6.94 7.93
C VAL A 62 1.21 8.16 8.72
N SER A 63 -0.02 8.18 9.27
CA SER A 63 -0.45 9.21 10.20
C SER A 63 0.14 9.01 11.59
N GLU A 64 -0.04 10.02 12.45
CA GLU A 64 -0.04 9.80 13.88
C GLU A 64 -1.23 8.91 14.28
N GLY A 65 -1.20 8.31 15.46
CA GLY A 65 -2.39 7.67 16.03
C GLY A 65 -2.25 6.22 16.48
N MET A 66 -1.07 5.59 16.31
CA MET A 66 -0.78 4.31 16.98
C MET A 66 -0.58 4.55 18.48
N THR A 67 -1.67 4.52 19.25
CA THR A 67 -1.66 4.63 20.71
C THR A 67 -1.25 3.30 21.36
N PRO A 68 -0.83 3.28 22.64
CA PRO A 68 -0.57 2.02 23.35
C PRO A 68 -1.79 1.08 23.37
N GLN A 69 -2.99 1.63 23.52
CA GLN A 69 -4.24 0.87 23.52
C GLN A 69 -4.51 0.24 22.15
N LEU A 70 -4.29 0.99 21.06
CA LEU A 70 -4.42 0.45 19.71
C LEU A 70 -3.38 -0.66 19.45
N ARG A 71 -2.12 -0.46 19.87
CA ARG A 71 -1.09 -1.51 19.74
C ARG A 71 -1.46 -2.78 20.51
N ALA A 72 -1.98 -2.66 21.72
CA ALA A 72 -2.44 -3.80 22.51
C ALA A 72 -3.61 -4.53 21.82
N ALA A 73 -4.57 -3.80 21.23
CA ALA A 73 -5.66 -4.39 20.47
C ALA A 73 -5.18 -5.12 19.20
N VAL A 74 -4.21 -4.54 18.47
CA VAL A 74 -3.57 -5.16 17.29
C VAL A 74 -2.87 -6.47 17.67
N GLU A 75 -2.12 -6.46 18.76
CA GLU A 75 -1.42 -7.64 19.28
C GLU A 75 -2.41 -8.73 19.71
N GLU A 76 -3.48 -8.37 20.44
CA GLU A 76 -4.53 -9.31 20.83
C GLU A 76 -5.19 -9.99 19.61
N VAL A 77 -5.49 -9.23 18.54
CA VAL A 77 -6.00 -9.83 17.29
C VAL A 77 -4.98 -10.79 16.68
N SER A 78 -3.69 -10.46 16.69
CA SER A 78 -2.66 -11.37 16.19
C SER A 78 -2.59 -12.70 16.95
N GLN A 79 -2.85 -12.68 18.26
CA GLN A 79 -2.84 -13.89 19.10
C GLN A 79 -4.02 -14.83 18.78
N ARG A 80 -5.13 -14.29 18.27
CA ARG A 80 -6.32 -15.06 17.86
C ARG A 80 -6.15 -15.73 16.50
N HIS A 81 -5.29 -15.20 15.64
CA HIS A 81 -5.14 -15.62 14.25
C HIS A 81 -3.76 -16.23 14.02
N ARG A 82 -3.70 -17.56 13.88
CA ARG A 82 -2.43 -18.27 13.67
C ARG A 82 -1.68 -17.72 12.46
N GLY A 83 -0.44 -17.30 12.68
CA GLY A 83 0.47 -16.82 11.63
C GLY A 83 0.33 -15.33 11.32
N LEU A 84 -0.63 -14.61 11.92
CA LEU A 84 -0.70 -13.16 11.82
C LEU A 84 0.42 -12.53 12.66
N ARG A 85 1.16 -11.59 12.09
CA ARG A 85 2.24 -10.88 12.82
C ARG A 85 1.67 -10.05 13.95
N SER A 86 2.39 -9.92 15.07
CA SER A 86 1.96 -9.03 16.17
C SER A 86 1.95 -7.55 15.80
N ASP A 87 2.65 -7.17 14.74
CA ASP A 87 2.74 -5.82 14.19
C ASP A 87 2.07 -5.69 12.81
N TRP A 88 1.09 -6.55 12.50
CA TRP A 88 0.38 -6.53 11.22
C TRP A 88 -0.28 -5.18 10.90
N LEU A 89 -0.60 -4.36 11.91
CA LEU A 89 -0.93 -2.94 11.78
C LEU A 89 0.10 -2.12 12.57
N ASN A 90 0.93 -1.33 11.89
CA ASN A 90 2.06 -0.62 12.51
C ASN A 90 2.30 0.76 11.90
N ASP A 91 3.09 1.62 12.57
CA ASP A 91 3.47 2.96 12.12
C ASP A 91 4.88 3.06 11.52
N GLY A 92 5.44 1.95 11.01
CA GLY A 92 6.78 1.90 10.42
C GLY A 92 6.93 2.79 9.18
N ALA A 93 5.83 3.09 8.48
CA ALA A 93 5.83 3.96 7.31
C ALA A 93 5.75 5.46 7.63
N LYS A 94 5.50 5.85 8.89
CA LYS A 94 5.43 7.26 9.33
C LYS A 94 6.71 8.06 9.04
N LEU A 95 7.87 7.40 9.12
CA LEU A 95 9.17 8.01 8.81
C LEU A 95 9.47 8.07 7.30
N LYS A 96 8.64 7.45 6.48
CA LYS A 96 8.77 7.37 5.01
C LYS A 96 7.74 8.25 4.30
N ARG A 97 7.17 9.24 5.00
CA ARG A 97 6.21 10.17 4.42
C ARG A 97 6.84 10.94 3.25
N VAL A 98 6.03 11.19 2.24
CA VAL A 98 6.43 11.92 1.04
C VAL A 98 5.65 13.22 0.95
N ASN A 99 6.21 14.20 0.24
CA ASN A 99 5.59 15.51 0.03
C ASN A 99 4.59 15.50 -1.14
N VAL A 100 3.67 14.53 -1.13
CA VAL A 100 2.54 14.42 -2.05
C VAL A 100 1.25 14.65 -1.25
N PRO A 101 0.27 15.42 -1.77
CA PRO A 101 -1.02 15.57 -1.09
C PRO A 101 -1.70 14.23 -0.86
N VAL A 102 -2.35 14.09 0.29
CA VAL A 102 -3.20 12.94 0.59
C VAL A 102 -4.53 13.10 -0.14
N GLU A 103 -4.98 12.02 -0.78
CA GLU A 103 -6.29 11.90 -1.43
C GLU A 103 -7.07 10.78 -0.69
N PRO A 104 -7.79 11.10 0.41
CA PRO A 104 -8.38 10.09 1.28
C PRO A 104 -9.42 9.23 0.56
N GLU A 105 -9.27 7.91 0.68
CA GLU A 105 -10.31 6.95 0.30
C GLU A 105 -10.63 6.04 1.48
N ARG A 106 -11.91 5.88 1.81
CA ARG A 106 -12.34 5.07 2.95
C ARG A 106 -12.05 3.60 2.73
N ILE A 107 -11.24 3.00 3.60
CA ILE A 107 -11.03 1.54 3.65
C ILE A 107 -11.96 0.91 4.69
N PHE A 108 -12.01 1.48 5.91
CA PHE A 108 -12.77 0.88 7.01
C PHE A 108 -13.43 1.94 7.89
N THR A 109 -14.67 1.65 8.33
CA THR A 109 -15.43 2.49 9.28
C THR A 109 -15.94 1.63 10.43
N GLY A 110 -15.39 1.85 11.62
CA GLY A 110 -15.87 1.30 12.88
C GLY A 110 -16.41 2.36 13.83
N ARG A 111 -16.68 1.97 15.07
CA ARG A 111 -17.16 2.89 16.14
C ARG A 111 -16.03 3.69 16.76
N ARG A 112 -14.83 3.10 16.84
CA ARG A 112 -13.62 3.62 17.48
C ARG A 112 -12.40 3.62 16.56
N LEU A 113 -12.50 3.06 15.37
CA LEU A 113 -11.44 3.03 14.38
C LEU A 113 -11.98 3.45 13.00
N ILE A 114 -11.33 4.41 12.38
CA ILE A 114 -11.54 4.83 10.99
C ILE A 114 -10.21 4.69 10.28
N VAL A 115 -10.21 4.05 9.11
CA VAL A 115 -9.01 3.88 8.29
C VAL A 115 -9.29 4.37 6.89
N ASP A 116 -8.53 5.38 6.48
CA ASP A 116 -8.51 5.88 5.10
C ASP A 116 -7.14 5.58 4.46
N SER A 117 -7.12 5.40 3.15
CA SER A 117 -5.88 5.38 2.37
C SER A 117 -5.33 6.79 2.20
N VAL A 118 -4.04 6.91 1.87
CA VAL A 118 -3.43 8.17 1.43
C VAL A 118 -3.67 8.53 -0.04
N GLY A 119 -4.31 7.65 -0.81
CA GLY A 119 -4.55 7.81 -2.24
C GLY A 119 -3.43 7.26 -3.14
N ASP A 120 -3.78 6.99 -4.40
CA ASP A 120 -2.93 6.24 -5.35
C ASP A 120 -1.67 7.00 -5.75
N ARG A 121 -1.76 8.32 -5.93
CA ARG A 121 -0.59 9.16 -6.27
C ARG A 121 0.46 9.11 -5.18
N TYR A 122 0.03 9.16 -3.92
CA TYR A 122 0.93 9.09 -2.76
C TYR A 122 1.60 7.72 -2.66
N VAL A 123 0.82 6.64 -2.82
CA VAL A 123 1.37 5.27 -2.79
C VAL A 123 2.35 5.04 -3.94
N LEU A 124 2.05 5.52 -5.15
CA LEU A 124 2.95 5.43 -6.30
C LEU A 124 4.28 6.14 -6.02
N ALA A 125 4.23 7.37 -5.49
CA ALA A 125 5.42 8.12 -5.09
C ALA A 125 6.30 7.33 -4.10
N MET A 126 5.70 6.77 -3.05
CA MET A 126 6.45 5.97 -2.06
C MET A 126 7.12 4.75 -2.70
N LYS A 127 6.41 4.05 -3.59
CA LYS A 127 6.94 2.86 -4.26
C LYS A 127 8.09 3.20 -5.20
N LEU A 128 7.93 4.25 -6.01
CA LEU A 128 8.97 4.74 -6.93
C LEU A 128 10.25 5.11 -6.16
N LEU A 129 10.14 5.87 -5.06
CA LEU A 129 11.31 6.25 -4.25
C LEU A 129 12.05 5.07 -3.60
N SER A 130 11.33 3.98 -3.31
CA SER A 130 11.94 2.79 -2.69
C SER A 130 12.77 1.94 -3.66
N HIS A 131 12.51 2.05 -4.97
CA HIS A 131 13.14 1.26 -6.04
C HIS A 131 13.16 -0.26 -5.80
N ARG A 132 12.18 -0.82 -5.07
CA ARG A 132 12.18 -2.27 -4.77
C ARG A 132 11.53 -3.06 -5.90
N HIS A 133 12.16 -4.17 -6.29
CA HIS A 133 11.60 -5.08 -7.29
C HIS A 133 10.22 -5.66 -6.92
N VAL A 134 9.93 -5.80 -5.62
CA VAL A 134 8.62 -6.28 -5.16
C VAL A 134 7.48 -5.29 -5.41
N ASP A 135 7.81 -4.02 -5.69
CA ASP A 135 6.84 -2.95 -5.91
C ASP A 135 6.55 -2.71 -7.41
N GLU A 136 7.19 -3.42 -8.34
CA GLU A 136 7.11 -3.15 -9.78
C GLU A 136 5.70 -3.30 -10.35
N ALA A 137 5.04 -4.43 -10.08
CA ALA A 137 3.68 -4.69 -10.53
C ALA A 137 2.68 -3.69 -9.93
N ASP A 138 2.88 -3.30 -8.67
CA ASP A 138 2.07 -2.28 -8.01
C ASP A 138 2.28 -0.90 -8.68
N CYS A 139 3.52 -0.53 -9.02
CA CYS A 139 3.81 0.71 -9.75
C CYS A 139 3.10 0.73 -11.11
N GLU A 140 3.21 -0.35 -11.88
CA GLU A 140 2.60 -0.46 -13.21
C GLU A 140 1.07 -0.37 -13.16
N MET A 141 0.46 -1.00 -12.14
CA MET A 141 -0.98 -0.90 -11.90
C MET A 141 -1.40 0.53 -11.57
N LEU A 142 -0.69 1.18 -10.65
CA LEU A 142 -0.95 2.56 -10.25
C LEU A 142 -0.78 3.54 -11.42
N ILE A 143 0.29 3.40 -12.21
CA ILE A 143 0.53 4.19 -13.43
C ILE A 143 -0.67 4.11 -14.38
N ARG A 144 -1.20 2.91 -14.61
CA ARG A 144 -2.40 2.72 -15.45
C ARG A 144 -3.64 3.37 -14.84
N SER A 145 -3.86 3.19 -13.54
CA SER A 145 -5.04 3.73 -12.85
C SER A 145 -5.08 5.26 -12.82
N LEU A 146 -3.91 5.88 -12.66
CA LEU A 146 -3.74 7.33 -12.62
C LEU A 146 -3.68 7.96 -14.03
N GLY A 147 -3.67 7.14 -15.09
CA GLY A 147 -3.59 7.61 -16.46
C GLY A 147 -2.27 8.33 -16.79
N ILE A 148 -1.20 8.04 -16.06
CA ILE A 148 0.12 8.64 -16.33
C ILE A 148 0.65 8.07 -17.64
N THR A 149 1.04 8.93 -18.58
CA THR A 149 1.43 8.51 -19.94
C THR A 149 2.86 8.87 -20.33
N SER A 150 3.54 9.67 -19.51
CA SER A 150 4.90 10.12 -19.78
C SER A 150 5.85 9.88 -18.62
N GLN A 151 7.13 9.69 -18.94
CA GLN A 151 8.17 9.56 -17.93
C GLN A 151 8.36 10.87 -17.14
N ALA A 152 8.13 12.01 -17.79
CA ALA A 152 8.21 13.33 -17.16
C ALA A 152 7.25 13.43 -15.96
N GLU A 153 6.00 13.01 -16.10
CA GLU A 153 5.03 13.01 -15.00
C GLU A 153 5.48 12.15 -13.80
N LEU A 154 6.16 11.03 -14.05
CA LEU A 154 6.70 10.18 -12.98
C LEU A 154 7.89 10.84 -12.29
N LEU A 155 8.76 11.49 -13.05
CA LEU A 155 9.90 12.24 -12.51
C LEU A 155 9.44 13.44 -11.68
N ASP A 156 8.42 14.16 -12.15
CA ASP A 156 7.81 15.27 -11.42
C ASP A 156 7.18 14.79 -10.12
N LEU A 157 6.53 13.61 -10.12
CA LEU A 157 5.99 12.99 -8.92
C LEU A 157 7.10 12.59 -7.92
N ILE A 158 8.21 12.04 -8.39
CA ILE A 158 9.37 11.67 -7.56
C ILE A 158 9.99 12.92 -6.93
N GLU A 159 10.21 13.97 -7.73
CA GLU A 159 10.76 15.25 -7.30
C GLU A 159 9.84 15.93 -6.27
N GLN A 160 8.53 15.94 -6.52
CA GLN A 160 7.54 16.42 -5.57
C GLN A 160 7.60 15.63 -4.26
N ALA A 161 7.68 14.29 -4.34
CA ALA A 161 7.65 13.39 -3.20
C ALA A 161 8.87 13.54 -2.28
N ASN A 162 10.06 13.75 -2.83
CA ASN A 162 11.27 14.02 -2.07
C ASN A 162 12.26 14.89 -2.88
N PRO A 163 12.23 16.23 -2.69
CA PRO A 163 13.12 17.15 -3.40
C PRO A 163 14.62 16.90 -3.15
N ALA A 164 14.98 16.24 -2.04
CA ALA A 164 16.36 15.90 -1.72
C ALA A 164 16.87 14.63 -2.45
N GLN A 165 15.96 13.81 -2.99
CA GLN A 165 16.27 12.68 -3.86
C GLN A 165 16.02 13.07 -5.32
N ASP A 166 16.68 14.15 -5.73
CA ASP A 166 16.65 14.69 -7.08
C ASP A 166 16.94 13.59 -8.12
N ARG A 167 16.35 13.75 -9.32
CA ARG A 167 16.18 12.81 -10.46
C ARG A 167 17.40 11.94 -10.77
N SER A 168 17.74 11.02 -9.87
CA SER A 168 18.93 10.20 -10.03
C SER A 168 18.77 9.34 -11.28
N PRO A 169 19.85 9.02 -12.00
CA PRO A 169 19.78 8.14 -13.17
C PRO A 169 19.06 6.82 -12.87
N ALA A 170 19.21 6.29 -11.64
CA ALA A 170 18.52 5.09 -11.18
C ALA A 170 17.00 5.28 -11.08
N ALA A 171 16.53 6.38 -10.47
CA ALA A 171 15.12 6.70 -10.36
C ALA A 171 14.48 6.94 -11.75
N ALA A 172 15.20 7.65 -12.63
CA ALA A 172 14.75 7.89 -13.99
C ALA A 172 14.63 6.60 -14.81
N TYR A 173 15.61 5.70 -14.70
CA TYR A 173 15.57 4.40 -15.35
C TYR A 173 14.44 3.52 -14.81
N PHE A 174 14.28 3.44 -13.49
CA PHE A 174 13.19 2.69 -12.86
C PHE A 174 11.83 3.21 -13.32
N ALA A 175 11.60 4.53 -13.30
CA ALA A 175 10.37 5.15 -13.76
C ALA A 175 10.09 4.87 -15.25
N ALA A 176 11.11 4.95 -16.12
CA ALA A 176 10.96 4.63 -17.53
C ALA A 176 10.53 3.18 -17.77
N ASP A 177 11.22 2.22 -17.13
CA ASP A 177 10.91 0.81 -17.33
C ASP A 177 9.50 0.46 -16.82
N ARG A 178 9.09 1.01 -15.67
CA ARG A 178 7.72 0.84 -15.17
C ARG A 178 6.67 1.42 -16.10
N LEU A 179 6.91 2.60 -16.68
CA LEU A 179 5.99 3.19 -17.66
C LEU A 179 5.85 2.33 -18.91
N ASP A 180 6.97 1.85 -19.45
CA ASP A 180 6.96 0.99 -20.62
C ASP A 180 6.21 -0.31 -20.35
N ASN A 181 6.50 -0.99 -19.24
CA ASN A 181 5.82 -2.22 -18.86
C ASN A 181 4.32 -2.00 -18.63
N ALA A 182 3.93 -0.88 -18.02
CA ALA A 182 2.54 -0.55 -17.78
C ALA A 182 1.70 -0.56 -19.07
N TYR A 183 2.30 -0.26 -20.22
CA TYR A 183 1.62 -0.16 -21.52
C TYR A 183 2.10 -1.14 -22.60
N ARG A 184 3.09 -2.01 -22.35
CA ARG A 184 3.54 -3.05 -23.31
C ARG A 184 2.40 -3.91 -23.84
N SER A 185 1.41 -4.26 -23.00
CA SER A 185 0.22 -5.04 -23.41
C SER A 185 -0.74 -4.29 -24.34
N ARG A 186 -0.74 -2.94 -24.34
CA ARG A 186 -1.53 -2.13 -25.28
C ARG A 186 -0.88 -1.98 -26.66
N ARG A 187 0.44 -2.09 -26.77
CA ARG A 187 1.18 -1.96 -28.04
C ARG A 187 1.19 -3.26 -28.87
N GLY A 188 1.03 -4.42 -28.23
CA GLY A 188 0.92 -5.72 -28.92
C GLY A 188 -0.40 -5.91 -29.68
N LEU A 189 -1.50 -5.31 -29.20
CA LEU A 189 -2.83 -5.49 -29.79
C LEU A 189 -3.12 -4.57 -30.99
N ARG A 190 -2.27 -3.57 -31.26
CA ARG A 190 -2.43 -2.65 -32.42
C ARG A 190 -1.64 -3.06 -33.67
N ARG A 191 -1.01 -4.25 -33.69
CA ARG A 191 -0.18 -4.72 -34.81
C ARG A 191 -0.80 -5.84 -35.66
N SER A 192 -2.04 -6.29 -35.39
CA SER A 192 -2.67 -7.38 -36.16
C SER A 192 -3.61 -6.98 -37.31
N ASP A 193 -3.94 -5.69 -37.49
CA ASP A 193 -4.96 -5.29 -38.47
C ASP A 193 -4.36 -4.54 -39.68
N GLY A 194 -3.20 -5.00 -40.16
CA GLY A 194 -2.48 -4.42 -41.31
C GLY A 194 -2.11 -5.43 -42.40
N GLY A 195 -2.79 -6.58 -42.46
CA GLY A 195 -2.56 -7.64 -43.44
C GLY A 195 -3.26 -7.37 -44.78
N LEU A 196 -2.47 -6.84 -45.72
CA LEU A 196 -2.70 -6.68 -47.16
C LEU A 196 -3.69 -7.69 -47.81
N SER A 197 -4.72 -7.16 -48.48
CA SER A 197 -5.34 -7.82 -49.64
C SER A 197 -4.89 -7.09 -50.91
N LEU A 198 -4.05 -7.74 -51.71
CA LEU A 198 -3.96 -7.62 -53.16
C LEU A 198 -3.59 -9.01 -53.71
#